data_AF-A0A5C9BT07-F1
#
_entry.id   AF-A0A5C9BT07-F1
#
_cell.length_a   1.000
_cell.length_b   1.000
_cell.length_c   1.000
_cell.angle_alpha   90.00
_cell.angle_beta   90.00
_cell.angle_gamma   90.00
#
_symmetry.space_group_name_H-M   'P 1'
#
loop_
_entity.id
_entity.type
_entity.pdbx_description
1 polymer ?
#
loop_
_entity_poly.entity_id
_entity_poly.type
_entity_poly.pdbx_seq_one_letter_code
_entity_poly.pdbx_strand_id
1 'polypeptide(L)'
;MALAIFVVLVLASGAAQAALNDRGGGLLYDDVLNVTWLQDANYAKTSGYDNDGLMDWNAANTWAANLTFYDSVRNVNYSDWRLASNSPVNGANWNYIFADNGSTDVGYNITSPHSEMGYMYYVNLGLKGFLSSSGIAQSDYGIFGNGKTYGQNNLGPVKNLQGFSYWSGTAASQNPAPNAWRFYTDKGNQRSSYQGNSSFAWAVRPGDVAAVPEPESYVLLMAGLGLLSVAARRRRQTATKSKGPGSNFHRCPNRITPEAYTQ
;
A
#
# COMPACT_ATOMS: atom_id res chain seq x y z
N MET A 1 10.43 -52.81 -8.77
CA MET A 1 11.19 -51.55 -8.93
C MET A 1 10.19 -50.40 -8.88
N ALA A 2 10.09 -49.70 -7.75
CA ALA A 2 9.23 -48.53 -7.61
C ALA A 2 10.05 -47.28 -7.97
N LEU A 3 9.63 -46.57 -9.01
CA LEU A 3 10.26 -45.34 -9.49
C LEU A 3 9.70 -44.17 -8.67
N ALA A 4 10.49 -43.64 -7.75
CA ALA A 4 10.15 -42.42 -7.01
C ALA A 4 10.46 -41.20 -7.89
N ILE A 5 9.42 -40.47 -8.29
CA ILE A 5 9.55 -39.19 -9.00
C ILE A 5 9.75 -38.09 -7.95
N PHE A 6 10.97 -37.56 -7.87
CA PHE A 6 11.27 -36.34 -7.14
C PHE A 6 10.80 -35.14 -7.97
N VAL A 7 9.75 -34.46 -7.52
CA VAL A 7 9.39 -33.13 -8.03
C VAL A 7 10.23 -32.11 -7.26
N VAL A 8 11.22 -31.52 -7.93
CA VAL A 8 11.98 -30.39 -7.42
C VAL A 8 11.19 -29.12 -7.75
N LEU A 9 10.58 -28.50 -6.74
CA LEU A 9 10.03 -27.15 -6.84
C LEU A 9 11.20 -26.15 -6.82
N VAL A 10 11.49 -25.56 -7.97
CA VAL A 10 12.37 -24.38 -8.05
C VAL A 10 11.56 -23.17 -7.63
N LEU A 11 11.72 -22.72 -6.38
CA LEU A 11 11.25 -21.41 -5.94
C LEU A 11 12.19 -20.37 -6.54
N ALA A 12 11.79 -19.78 -7.66
CA ALA A 12 12.39 -18.54 -8.12
C ALA A 12 11.98 -17.43 -7.15
N SER A 13 12.82 -17.15 -6.15
CA SER A 13 12.74 -15.92 -5.37
C SER A 13 13.11 -14.76 -6.29
N GLY A 14 12.14 -14.26 -7.07
CA GLY A 14 12.24 -12.97 -7.71
C GLY A 14 12.48 -11.92 -6.62
N ALA A 15 13.41 -10.99 -6.85
CA ALA A 15 13.58 -9.83 -5.99
C ALA A 15 12.20 -9.19 -5.82
N ALA A 16 11.72 -9.07 -4.57
CA ALA A 16 10.53 -8.31 -4.27
C ALA A 16 10.81 -6.87 -4.73
N GLN A 17 10.30 -6.49 -5.90
CA GLN A 17 10.29 -5.09 -6.29
C GLN A 17 9.47 -4.34 -5.25
N ALA A 18 10.01 -3.25 -4.70
CA ALA A 18 9.26 -2.37 -3.81
C ALA A 18 7.93 -2.02 -4.48
N ALA A 19 6.83 -2.42 -3.87
CA ALA A 19 5.53 -2.34 -4.52
C ALA A 19 4.84 -1.06 -4.05
N LEU A 20 4.96 0.01 -4.84
CA LEU A 20 3.97 1.07 -4.77
C LEU A 20 2.65 0.52 -5.28
N ASN A 21 1.75 0.25 -4.36
CA ASN A 21 0.44 -0.28 -4.64
C ASN A 21 -0.55 0.87 -4.85
N ASP A 22 -1.05 1.01 -6.08
CA ASP A 22 -2.15 1.95 -6.35
C ASP A 22 -3.41 1.48 -5.63
N ARG A 23 -3.94 2.32 -4.74
CA ARG A 23 -5.15 2.06 -3.95
C ARG A 23 -6.40 2.70 -4.56
N GLY A 24 -6.27 3.29 -5.75
CA GLY A 24 -7.27 4.13 -6.39
C GLY A 24 -7.48 5.45 -5.63
N GLY A 25 -8.31 6.33 -6.18
CA GLY A 25 -8.71 7.56 -5.50
C GLY A 25 -7.58 8.55 -5.21
N GLY A 26 -6.41 8.41 -5.88
CA GLY A 26 -5.26 9.28 -5.67
C GLY A 26 -4.36 8.88 -4.49
N LEU A 27 -4.33 7.60 -4.12
CA LEU A 27 -3.58 7.08 -2.97
C LEU A 27 -2.63 5.94 -3.40
N LEU A 28 -1.37 6.02 -2.98
CA LEU A 28 -0.33 5.02 -3.27
C LEU A 28 0.23 4.44 -1.97
N TYR A 29 -0.01 3.16 -1.72
CA TYR A 29 0.53 2.48 -0.53
C TYR A 29 1.92 1.90 -0.81
N ASP A 30 2.89 2.29 0.01
CA ASP A 30 4.23 1.72 0.07
C ASP A 30 4.27 0.65 1.17
N ASP A 31 4.43 -0.61 0.77
CA ASP A 31 4.41 -1.75 1.68
C ASP A 31 5.72 -1.95 2.45
N VAL A 32 6.82 -1.33 2.00
CA VAL A 32 8.12 -1.38 2.71
C VAL A 32 8.19 -0.29 3.77
N LEU A 33 7.83 0.94 3.42
CA LEU A 33 7.79 2.06 4.35
C LEU A 33 6.56 2.00 5.27
N ASN A 34 5.54 1.22 4.89
CA ASN A 34 4.24 1.14 5.55
C ASN A 34 3.58 2.52 5.68
N VAL A 35 3.53 3.25 4.57
CA VAL A 35 2.87 4.57 4.47
C VAL A 35 2.05 4.65 3.19
N THR A 36 0.99 5.45 3.21
CA THR A 36 0.24 5.82 2.01
C THR A 36 0.60 7.25 1.61
N TRP A 37 1.07 7.40 0.37
CA TRP A 37 1.37 8.68 -0.27
C TRP A 37 0.12 9.22 -0.97
N LEU A 38 -0.02 10.55 -0.99
CA LEU A 38 -0.84 11.17 -2.04
C LEU A 38 -0.21 10.88 -3.40
N GLN A 39 -1.02 10.49 -4.37
CA GLN A 39 -0.57 10.28 -5.75
C GLN A 39 -0.12 11.60 -6.40
N ASP A 40 -0.73 12.71 -5.99
CA ASP A 40 -0.35 14.06 -6.40
C ASP A 40 0.76 14.62 -5.49
N ALA A 41 1.99 14.64 -6.00
CA ALA A 41 3.16 15.16 -5.31
C ALA A 41 3.21 16.70 -5.26
N ASN A 42 2.20 17.42 -5.73
CA ASN A 42 2.03 18.85 -5.50
C ASN A 42 0.59 19.18 -5.11
N TYR A 43 0.01 18.35 -4.23
CA TYR A 43 -1.40 18.47 -3.86
C TYR A 43 -1.74 19.81 -3.17
N ALA A 44 -0.78 20.45 -2.49
CA ALA A 44 -0.98 21.79 -1.94
C ALA A 44 -1.42 22.79 -3.02
N LYS A 45 -0.84 22.69 -4.22
CA LYS A 45 -1.22 23.50 -5.36
C LYS A 45 -2.56 23.07 -5.96
N THR A 46 -2.73 21.78 -6.25
CA THR A 46 -3.89 21.30 -7.01
C THR A 46 -5.18 21.30 -6.19
N SER A 47 -5.09 21.24 -4.86
CA SER A 47 -6.21 21.46 -3.95
C SER A 47 -6.60 22.94 -3.80
N GLY A 48 -5.78 23.87 -4.30
CA GLY A 48 -5.98 25.31 -4.15
C GLY A 48 -5.57 25.86 -2.78
N TYR A 49 -4.86 25.09 -1.95
CA TYR A 49 -4.34 25.56 -0.66
C TYR A 49 -3.22 26.60 -0.85
N ASP A 50 -2.35 26.38 -1.83
CA ASP A 50 -1.27 27.28 -2.19
C ASP A 50 -1.26 27.53 -3.73
N ASN A 51 -0.75 28.68 -4.17
CA ASN A 51 -0.79 29.07 -5.58
C ASN A 51 0.20 28.28 -6.47
N ASP A 52 1.38 27.97 -5.94
CA ASP A 52 2.43 27.25 -6.66
C ASP A 52 2.86 25.95 -5.97
N GLY A 53 2.50 25.78 -4.70
CA GLY A 53 2.85 24.64 -3.85
C GLY A 53 4.15 24.81 -3.09
N LEU A 54 4.81 25.97 -3.22
CA LEU A 54 6.05 26.29 -2.52
C LEU A 54 5.73 26.99 -1.21
N MET A 55 6.27 26.44 -0.13
CA MET A 55 5.98 26.90 1.23
C MET A 55 7.22 26.80 2.10
N ASP A 56 7.28 27.65 3.12
CA ASP A 56 8.27 27.46 4.17
C ASP A 56 7.98 26.18 4.97
N TRP A 57 8.96 25.74 5.76
CA TRP A 57 8.85 24.46 6.47
C TRP A 57 7.70 24.43 7.47
N ASN A 58 7.42 25.55 8.15
CA ASN A 58 6.33 25.61 9.13
C ASN A 58 4.98 25.54 8.42
N ALA A 59 4.79 26.34 7.36
CA ALA A 59 3.59 26.31 6.53
C ALA A 59 3.35 24.92 5.93
N ALA A 60 4.40 24.21 5.51
CA ALA A 60 4.31 22.85 4.99
C ALA A 60 3.82 21.83 6.02
N ASN A 61 4.35 21.89 7.24
CA ASN A 61 3.88 21.02 8.32
C ASN A 61 2.45 21.37 8.73
N THR A 62 2.11 22.66 8.79
CA THR A 62 0.74 23.11 9.08
C THR A 62 -0.25 22.65 8.02
N TRP A 63 0.09 22.75 6.74
CA TRP A 63 -0.74 22.25 5.64
C TRP A 63 -1.00 20.76 5.79
N ALA A 64 0.06 19.95 5.92
CA ALA A 64 -0.07 18.51 6.01
C ALA A 64 -0.87 18.09 7.26
N ALA A 65 -0.61 18.69 8.42
CA ALA A 65 -1.30 18.36 9.66
C ALA A 65 -2.81 18.68 9.63
N ASN A 66 -3.22 19.69 8.86
CA ASN A 66 -4.64 20.07 8.70
C ASN A 66 -5.30 19.45 7.46
N LEU A 67 -4.55 18.67 6.68
CA LEU A 67 -5.07 18.06 5.47
C LEU A 67 -6.15 17.03 5.82
N THR A 68 -7.29 17.13 5.14
CA THR A 68 -8.29 16.07 5.06
C THR A 68 -8.47 15.70 3.60
N PHE A 69 -8.25 14.43 3.28
CA PHE A 69 -8.34 13.91 1.92
C PHE A 69 -9.54 12.98 1.79
N TYR A 70 -10.45 13.29 0.88
CA TYR A 70 -11.60 12.43 0.60
C TYR A 70 -11.21 11.32 -0.40
N ASP A 71 -11.25 10.07 0.06
CA ASP A 71 -11.06 8.90 -0.79
C ASP A 71 -12.39 8.51 -1.43
N SER A 72 -12.52 8.77 -2.72
CA SER A 72 -13.71 8.45 -3.51
C SER A 72 -13.95 6.95 -3.70
N VAL A 73 -12.92 6.10 -3.55
CA VAL A 73 -13.05 4.64 -3.71
C VAL A 73 -13.70 4.02 -2.47
N ARG A 74 -13.34 4.54 -1.29
CA ARG A 74 -13.81 4.02 0.00
C ARG A 74 -14.88 4.89 0.65
N ASN A 75 -15.17 6.04 0.07
CA ASN A 75 -16.14 7.01 0.57
C ASN A 75 -15.84 7.44 2.02
N VAL A 76 -14.57 7.69 2.33
CA VAL A 76 -14.12 8.12 3.66
C VAL A 76 -13.17 9.31 3.55
N ASN A 77 -13.12 10.10 4.63
CA ASN A 77 -12.12 11.15 4.78
C ASN A 77 -10.93 10.61 5.58
N TYR A 78 -9.73 10.74 5.04
CA TYR A 78 -8.49 10.48 5.75
C TYR A 78 -7.91 11.78 6.29
N SER A 79 -7.69 11.81 7.60
CA SER A 79 -6.83 12.77 8.31
C SER A 79 -5.46 12.13 8.60
N ASP A 80 -4.72 12.73 9.53
CA ASP A 80 -3.43 12.20 10.04
C ASP A 80 -2.30 12.21 9.00
N TRP A 81 -2.41 13.16 8.09
CA TRP A 81 -1.37 13.45 7.11
C TRP A 81 -0.20 14.17 7.78
N ARG A 82 0.99 13.84 7.30
CA ARG A 82 2.25 14.49 7.65
C ARG A 82 3.10 14.62 6.39
N LEU A 83 4.15 15.42 6.46
CA LEU A 83 5.18 15.34 5.43
C LEU A 83 5.89 13.98 5.50
N ALA A 84 6.40 13.54 4.35
CA ALA A 84 7.43 12.50 4.34
C ALA A 84 8.59 12.92 5.26
N SER A 85 9.19 11.96 5.94
CA SER A 85 10.13 12.18 7.03
C SER A 85 11.39 11.35 6.83
N ASN A 86 12.42 11.71 7.60
CA ASN A 86 13.64 10.93 7.68
C ASN A 86 14.10 10.79 9.13
N SER A 87 14.83 9.70 9.38
CA SER A 87 15.55 9.38 10.60
C SER A 87 16.99 9.00 10.23
N PRO A 88 17.93 8.93 11.21
CA PRO A 88 19.30 8.56 10.91
C PRO A 88 19.40 7.27 10.09
N VAL A 89 20.13 7.29 8.98
CA VAL A 89 20.29 6.15 8.07
C VAL A 89 20.85 4.91 8.78
N ASN A 90 21.68 5.12 9.80
CA ASN A 90 22.25 4.06 10.65
C ASN A 90 21.33 3.62 11.81
N GLY A 91 20.13 4.20 11.94
CA GLY A 91 19.16 3.92 13.00
C GLY A 91 19.49 4.51 14.38
N ALA A 92 20.57 5.29 14.52
CA ALA A 92 21.05 5.77 15.82
C ALA A 92 21.35 7.27 15.84
N ASN A 93 22.29 7.75 15.03
CA ASN A 93 22.82 9.12 15.11
C ASN A 93 22.95 9.75 13.73
N TRP A 94 22.52 11.01 13.63
CA TRP A 94 22.69 11.81 12.42
C TRP A 94 24.16 11.94 12.04
N ASN A 95 24.50 11.50 10.83
CA ASN A 95 25.78 11.67 10.18
C ASN A 95 25.67 12.72 9.07
N TYR A 96 26.14 13.92 9.39
CA TYR A 96 26.09 15.08 8.50
C TYR A 96 27.25 15.15 7.50
N ILE A 97 28.16 14.17 7.49
CA ILE A 97 29.24 14.10 6.52
C ILE A 97 28.64 13.76 5.16
N PHE A 98 29.00 14.53 4.14
CA PHE A 98 28.55 14.25 2.79
C PHE A 98 29.10 12.91 2.28
N ALA A 99 28.24 12.08 1.70
CA ALA A 99 28.64 10.87 0.97
C ALA A 99 27.82 10.68 -0.32
N ASP A 100 28.45 10.12 -1.34
CA ASP A 100 27.81 9.78 -2.61
C ASP A 100 27.19 8.39 -2.62
N ASN A 101 27.51 7.52 -1.67
CA ASN A 101 27.12 6.11 -1.67
C ASN A 101 25.92 5.76 -0.77
N GLY A 102 25.23 6.77 -0.22
CA GLY A 102 24.07 6.57 0.66
C GLY A 102 24.39 6.14 2.10
N SER A 103 25.67 6.11 2.50
CA SER A 103 26.08 5.66 3.84
C SER A 103 25.86 6.69 4.96
N THR A 104 25.49 7.93 4.61
CA THR A 104 25.29 9.04 5.55
C THR A 104 23.94 9.72 5.31
N ASP A 105 23.56 10.65 6.19
CA ASP A 105 22.27 11.35 6.11
C ASP A 105 22.30 12.53 5.13
N VAL A 106 23.49 12.92 4.64
CA VAL A 106 23.69 14.01 3.70
C VAL A 106 24.37 13.49 2.45
N GLY A 107 23.73 13.65 1.29
CA GLY A 107 24.35 13.31 0.01
C GLY A 107 23.43 12.54 -0.93
N TYR A 108 24.00 11.62 -1.70
CA TYR A 108 23.31 10.90 -2.79
C TYR A 108 23.13 9.42 -2.48
N ASN A 109 22.31 8.74 -3.29
CA ASN A 109 22.09 7.29 -3.27
C ASN A 109 21.61 6.75 -1.91
N ILE A 110 20.92 7.58 -1.11
CA ILE A 110 20.31 7.17 0.16
C ILE A 110 19.06 6.34 -0.16
N THR A 111 19.22 5.02 -0.22
CA THR A 111 18.14 4.05 -0.45
C THR A 111 17.59 3.45 0.84
N SER A 112 17.96 4.00 1.99
CA SER A 112 17.52 3.51 3.29
C SER A 112 16.03 3.80 3.51
N PRO A 113 15.23 2.85 4.04
CA PRO A 113 13.85 3.10 4.47
C PRO A 113 13.73 4.20 5.54
N HIS A 114 14.84 4.55 6.19
CA HIS A 114 14.91 5.67 7.14
C HIS A 114 14.80 7.04 6.45
N SER A 115 14.86 7.14 5.12
CA SER A 115 14.56 8.34 4.35
C SER A 115 13.40 8.07 3.39
N GLU A 116 12.18 8.44 3.77
CA GLU A 116 10.99 8.12 2.98
C GLU A 116 11.05 8.73 1.56
N MET A 117 11.54 9.98 1.44
CA MET A 117 11.74 10.62 0.13
C MET A 117 12.90 10.00 -0.67
N GLY A 118 14.00 9.62 -0.01
CA GLY A 118 15.11 8.95 -0.67
C GLY A 118 14.70 7.58 -1.20
N TYR A 119 13.95 6.81 -0.39
CA TYR A 119 13.41 5.52 -0.77
C TYR A 119 12.41 5.63 -1.93
N MET A 120 11.47 6.59 -1.86
CA MET A 120 10.55 6.90 -2.96
C MET A 120 11.32 7.22 -4.26
N TYR A 121 12.34 8.08 -4.19
CA TYR A 121 13.09 8.51 -5.36
C TYR A 121 13.94 7.38 -5.98
N TYR A 122 14.79 6.74 -5.18
CA TYR A 122 15.77 5.78 -5.68
C TYR A 122 15.21 4.38 -5.87
N VAL A 123 14.35 3.93 -4.95
CA VAL A 123 13.89 2.53 -4.93
C VAL A 123 12.56 2.41 -5.66
N ASN A 124 11.56 3.20 -5.28
CA ASN A 124 10.22 3.06 -5.85
C ASN A 124 10.14 3.58 -7.29
N LEU A 125 10.77 4.73 -7.57
CA LEU A 125 10.76 5.35 -8.90
C LEU A 125 11.98 4.97 -9.76
N GLY A 126 13.00 4.32 -9.18
CA GLY A 126 14.19 3.89 -9.91
C GLY A 126 15.03 5.02 -10.48
N LEU A 127 14.97 6.22 -9.88
CA LEU A 127 15.65 7.41 -10.39
C LEU A 127 17.11 7.47 -9.95
N LYS A 128 17.93 8.15 -10.76
CA LYS A 128 19.36 8.32 -10.50
C LYS A 128 19.67 9.67 -9.88
N GLY A 129 20.63 9.67 -8.95
CA GLY A 129 21.22 10.90 -8.42
C GLY A 129 22.26 11.47 -9.38
N PHE A 130 22.61 12.75 -9.22
CA PHE A 130 23.66 13.39 -10.01
C PHE A 130 25.00 12.64 -9.88
N LEU A 131 25.33 12.13 -8.69
CA LEU A 131 26.48 11.24 -8.48
C LEU A 131 26.01 9.78 -8.37
N SER A 132 26.76 8.86 -8.98
CA SER A 132 26.66 7.42 -8.69
C SER A 132 27.19 7.12 -7.29
N SER A 133 27.01 5.88 -6.82
CA SER A 133 27.59 5.39 -5.55
C SER A 133 29.12 5.28 -5.55
N SER A 134 29.76 5.60 -6.67
CA SER A 134 31.22 5.67 -6.85
C SER A 134 31.70 7.10 -7.10
N GLY A 135 30.84 8.11 -6.85
CA GLY A 135 31.16 9.52 -7.00
C GLY A 135 31.25 10.02 -8.45
N ILE A 136 30.76 9.24 -9.42
CA ILE A 136 30.83 9.61 -10.84
C ILE A 136 29.59 10.40 -11.23
N ALA A 137 29.79 11.53 -11.90
CA ALA A 137 28.68 12.33 -12.43
C ALA A 137 27.89 11.54 -13.48
N GLN A 138 26.57 11.50 -13.32
CA GLN A 138 25.62 10.87 -14.23
C GLN A 138 24.96 11.97 -15.07
N SER A 139 24.60 11.68 -16.32
CA SER A 139 23.89 12.62 -17.20
C SER A 139 22.37 12.39 -17.21
N ASP A 140 21.94 11.21 -16.77
CA ASP A 140 20.55 10.74 -16.77
C ASP A 140 19.90 10.82 -15.38
N TYR A 141 20.34 11.78 -14.56
CA TYR A 141 19.79 12.02 -13.22
C TYR A 141 18.51 12.84 -13.24
N GLY A 142 17.85 12.90 -12.08
CA GLY A 142 16.68 13.73 -11.83
C GLY A 142 15.39 13.12 -12.36
N ILE A 143 14.26 13.73 -12.01
CA ILE A 143 12.93 13.25 -12.41
C ILE A 143 12.67 13.23 -13.92
N PHE A 144 13.50 13.90 -14.72
CA PHE A 144 13.41 13.90 -16.18
C PHE A 144 14.38 12.90 -16.85
N GLY A 145 15.28 12.29 -16.10
CA GLY A 145 16.25 11.32 -16.63
C GLY A 145 17.25 11.90 -17.62
N ASN A 146 17.49 13.22 -17.59
CA ASN A 146 18.37 13.93 -18.52
C ASN A 146 19.08 15.13 -17.87
N GLY A 147 19.13 15.17 -16.54
CA GLY A 147 19.78 16.22 -15.77
C GLY A 147 19.08 17.57 -15.77
N LYS A 148 17.92 17.69 -16.43
CA LYS A 148 17.10 18.90 -16.39
C LYS A 148 16.67 19.19 -14.94
N THR A 149 16.92 20.43 -14.51
CA THR A 149 16.39 20.96 -13.26
C THR A 149 15.13 21.78 -13.53
N TYR A 150 14.25 21.91 -12.53
CA TYR A 150 12.97 22.61 -12.59
C TYR A 150 11.92 22.00 -13.54
N GLY A 151 10.66 22.30 -13.24
CA GLY A 151 9.49 21.81 -13.95
C GLY A 151 8.80 20.65 -13.24
N GLN A 152 7.80 20.09 -13.89
CA GLN A 152 6.95 19.03 -13.34
C GLN A 152 7.01 17.79 -14.24
N ASN A 153 6.98 16.61 -13.63
CA ASN A 153 6.87 15.34 -14.35
C ASN A 153 5.89 14.37 -13.66
N ASN A 154 5.28 13.49 -14.45
CA ASN A 154 4.50 12.35 -13.95
C ASN A 154 5.35 11.09 -14.14
N LEU A 155 5.56 10.32 -13.07
CA LEU A 155 6.41 9.13 -13.08
C LEU A 155 5.60 7.93 -12.61
N GLY A 156 5.19 7.10 -13.57
CA GLY A 156 4.29 5.99 -13.33
C GLY A 156 3.00 6.45 -12.63
N PRO A 157 2.68 5.90 -11.44
CA PRO A 157 1.50 6.32 -10.69
C PRO A 157 1.66 7.72 -10.08
N VAL A 158 2.87 8.19 -9.75
CA VAL A 158 3.09 9.50 -9.13
C VAL A 158 2.82 10.62 -10.14
N LYS A 159 2.00 11.60 -9.74
CA LYS A 159 1.62 12.77 -10.53
C LYS A 159 2.19 14.05 -9.94
N ASN A 160 2.38 15.04 -10.81
CA ASN A 160 2.82 16.39 -10.47
C ASN A 160 4.10 16.47 -9.64
N LEU A 161 5.03 15.52 -9.82
CA LEU A 161 6.32 15.53 -9.13
C LEU A 161 7.14 16.71 -9.66
N GLN A 162 7.56 17.58 -8.76
CA GLN A 162 8.31 18.78 -9.10
C GLN A 162 9.81 18.48 -9.12
N GLY A 163 10.53 19.03 -10.08
CA GLY A 163 11.99 18.93 -10.21
C GLY A 163 12.66 20.02 -9.38
N PHE A 164 12.53 19.95 -8.06
CA PHE A 164 13.12 20.89 -7.11
C PHE A 164 13.26 20.21 -5.74
N SER A 165 13.36 20.97 -4.65
CA SER A 165 13.36 20.39 -3.31
C SER A 165 11.97 20.18 -2.72
N TYR A 166 11.85 19.10 -1.96
CA TYR A 166 10.72 18.74 -1.09
C TYR A 166 11.15 18.78 0.37
N TRP A 167 10.31 19.37 1.22
CA TRP A 167 10.50 19.35 2.66
C TRP A 167 10.33 17.94 3.23
N SER A 168 11.22 17.59 4.16
CA SER A 168 10.95 16.53 5.12
C SER A 168 10.26 17.10 6.35
N GLY A 169 9.37 16.35 6.98
CA GLY A 169 8.77 16.68 8.29
C GLY A 169 9.77 16.67 9.44
N THR A 170 11.02 16.31 9.20
CA THR A 170 12.07 16.22 10.22
C THR A 170 12.89 17.51 10.30
N ALA A 171 12.88 18.16 11.46
CA ALA A 171 13.79 19.25 11.78
C ALA A 171 15.26 18.74 11.86
N ALA A 172 16.21 19.53 11.39
CA ALA A 172 17.63 19.22 11.48
C ALA A 172 18.25 19.98 12.67
N SER A 173 18.87 19.26 13.60
CA SER A 173 19.39 19.81 14.87
C SER A 173 20.73 20.57 14.76
N GLN A 174 21.03 21.14 13.59
CA GLN A 174 22.28 21.87 13.40
C GLN A 174 22.17 23.32 13.92
N ASN A 175 22.80 23.58 15.07
CA ASN A 175 23.03 24.93 15.63
C ASN A 175 23.94 25.75 14.67
N PRO A 176 23.66 27.03 14.35
CA PRO A 176 22.72 27.96 15.02
C PRO A 176 21.39 28.27 14.31
N ALA A 177 21.08 27.64 13.17
CA ALA A 177 19.89 27.98 12.40
C ALA A 177 18.77 26.95 12.58
N PRO A 178 17.48 27.38 12.64
CA PRO A 178 16.36 26.44 12.53
C PRO A 178 16.37 25.85 11.12
N ASN A 179 17.01 24.69 10.99
CA ASN A 179 17.12 23.96 9.74
C ASN A 179 16.11 22.82 9.71
N ALA A 180 15.74 22.40 8.52
CA ALA A 180 14.97 21.19 8.27
C ALA A 180 15.60 20.39 7.15
N TRP A 181 15.37 19.08 7.16
CA TRP A 181 15.78 18.21 6.09
C TRP A 181 14.95 18.46 4.84
N ARG A 182 15.59 18.35 3.67
CA ARG A 182 14.91 18.35 2.39
C ARG A 182 15.58 17.40 1.41
N PHE A 183 14.79 16.93 0.47
CA PHE A 183 15.23 16.07 -0.61
C PHE A 183 15.09 16.80 -1.95
N TYR A 184 16.13 16.80 -2.76
CA TYR A 184 16.17 17.43 -4.07
C TYR A 184 15.88 16.39 -5.14
N THR A 185 14.69 16.42 -5.74
CA THR A 185 14.30 15.46 -6.78
C THR A 185 14.92 15.80 -8.13
N ASP A 186 15.36 17.04 -8.35
CA ASP A 186 16.11 17.44 -9.54
C ASP A 186 17.51 16.85 -9.58
N LYS A 187 18.10 16.50 -8.43
CA LYS A 187 19.47 15.98 -8.30
C LYS A 187 19.57 14.64 -7.57
N GLY A 188 18.56 14.23 -6.83
CA GLY A 188 18.54 13.05 -5.98
C GLY A 188 19.29 13.19 -4.65
N ASN A 189 19.66 14.38 -4.19
CA ASN A 189 20.40 14.52 -2.93
C ASN A 189 19.53 14.92 -1.74
N GLN A 190 19.92 14.47 -0.55
CA GLN A 190 19.36 14.90 0.74
C GLN A 190 20.33 15.85 1.45
N ARG A 191 19.82 16.93 2.03
CA ARG A 191 20.58 17.81 2.94
C ARG A 191 19.66 18.66 3.81
N SER A 192 20.21 19.28 4.85
CA SER A 192 19.51 20.28 5.67
C SER A 192 19.54 21.67 5.03
N SER A 193 18.56 22.52 5.34
CA SER A 193 18.52 23.93 4.94
C SER A 193 17.62 24.75 5.85
N TYR A 194 17.78 26.07 5.82
CA TYR A 194 17.01 27.01 6.64
C TYR A 194 15.50 26.85 6.41
N GLN A 195 14.74 26.75 7.51
CA GLN A 195 13.29 26.50 7.51
C GLN A 195 12.49 27.58 6.78
N GLY A 196 12.98 28.83 6.70
CA GLY A 196 12.33 29.92 5.97
C GLY A 196 12.52 29.91 4.46
N ASN A 197 13.27 28.94 3.90
CA ASN A 197 13.32 28.76 2.45
C ASN A 197 11.99 28.18 1.95
N SER A 198 11.72 28.32 0.65
CA SER A 198 10.55 27.66 0.06
C SER A 198 10.94 26.30 -0.54
N SER A 199 10.08 25.29 -0.35
CA SER A 199 10.17 23.98 -1.00
C SER A 199 8.77 23.39 -1.14
N PHE A 200 8.63 22.38 -1.99
CA PHE A 200 7.38 21.65 -2.14
C PHE A 200 7.12 20.76 -0.94
N ALA A 201 5.86 20.34 -0.78
CA ALA A 201 5.42 19.46 0.28
C ALA A 201 4.73 18.22 -0.32
N TRP A 202 5.10 17.03 0.16
CA TRP A 202 4.44 15.79 -0.24
C TRP A 202 3.92 15.07 1.00
N ALA A 203 2.60 14.96 1.09
CA ALA A 203 1.94 14.38 2.24
C ALA A 203 1.89 12.85 2.14
N VAL A 204 2.13 12.23 3.30
CA VAL A 204 1.97 10.80 3.55
C VAL A 204 1.17 10.59 4.82
N ARG A 205 0.54 9.43 4.95
CA ARG A 205 -0.11 8.97 6.17
C ARG A 205 0.39 7.58 6.56
N PRO A 206 0.40 7.21 7.84
CA PRO A 206 0.85 5.90 8.27
C PRO A 206 -0.11 4.79 7.80
N GLY A 207 0.47 3.65 7.44
CA GLY A 207 -0.26 2.44 7.10
C GLY A 207 -0.95 2.47 5.74
N ASP A 208 -1.62 1.34 5.44
CA ASP A 208 -2.44 1.17 4.25
C ASP A 208 -3.80 1.85 4.41
N VAL A 209 -4.42 2.17 3.29
CA VAL A 209 -5.83 2.58 3.18
C VAL A 209 -6.73 1.42 2.73
N ALA A 210 -6.21 0.22 2.45
CA ALA A 210 -6.95 -0.92 1.90
C ALA A 210 -8.38 -1.09 2.45
N ALA A 211 -9.31 -1.44 1.55
CA ALA A 211 -10.70 -1.63 1.91
C ALA A 211 -10.80 -2.73 2.96
N VAL A 212 -11.16 -2.35 4.18
CA VAL A 212 -11.63 -3.32 5.17
C VAL A 212 -12.88 -3.96 4.55
N PRO A 213 -12.95 -5.29 4.38
CA PRO A 213 -14.16 -5.92 3.86
C PRO A 213 -15.31 -5.54 4.79
N GLU A 214 -16.32 -4.86 4.26
CA GLU A 214 -17.39 -4.35 5.12
C GLU A 214 -18.02 -5.51 5.89
N PRO A 215 -18.31 -5.34 7.21
CA PRO A 215 -18.92 -6.38 8.03
C PRO A 215 -20.18 -6.97 7.40
N GLU A 216 -20.93 -6.15 6.65
CA GLU A 216 -22.15 -6.53 5.96
C GLU A 216 -21.94 -7.61 4.89
N SER A 217 -20.77 -7.65 4.24
CA SER A 217 -20.46 -8.70 3.26
C SER A 217 -20.37 -10.08 3.91
N TYR A 218 -19.82 -10.15 5.13
CA TYR A 218 -19.83 -11.39 5.92
C TYR A 218 -21.22 -11.70 6.43
N VAL A 219 -21.99 -10.70 6.88
CA VAL A 219 -23.36 -10.92 7.35
C VAL A 219 -24.25 -11.44 6.21
N LEU A 220 -24.15 -10.89 5.00
CA LEU A 220 -24.90 -11.34 3.82
C LEU A 220 -24.42 -12.70 3.31
N LEU A 221 -23.12 -12.97 3.30
CA LEU A 221 -22.58 -14.29 2.98
C LEU A 221 -23.06 -15.34 3.98
N MET A 222 -22.99 -15.04 5.28
CA MET A 222 -23.44 -15.95 6.34
C MET A 222 -24.95 -16.09 6.37
N ALA A 223 -25.71 -15.04 6.07
CA ALA A 223 -27.15 -15.10 5.88
C ALA A 223 -27.51 -15.96 4.66
N GLY A 224 -26.81 -15.79 3.53
CA GLY A 224 -26.99 -16.61 2.33
C GLY A 224 -26.69 -18.09 2.58
N LEU A 225 -25.58 -18.40 3.24
CA LEU A 225 -25.22 -19.77 3.64
C LEU A 225 -26.20 -20.36 4.68
N GLY A 226 -26.71 -19.52 5.58
CA GLY A 226 -27.79 -19.88 6.53
C GLY A 226 -29.09 -20.25 5.82
N LEU A 227 -29.50 -19.47 4.81
CA LEU A 227 -30.69 -19.75 4.00
C LEU A 227 -30.53 -21.03 3.18
N LEU A 228 -29.34 -21.28 2.60
CA LEU A 228 -29.03 -22.50 1.85
C LEU A 228 -29.08 -23.75 2.73
N SER A 229 -28.57 -23.68 3.96
CA SER A 229 -28.61 -24.79 4.92
C SER A 229 -30.03 -25.09 5.42
N VAL A 230 -30.86 -24.06 5.63
CA VAL A 230 -32.30 -24.25 5.93
C VAL A 230 -33.05 -24.88 4.75
N ALA A 231 -32.79 -24.41 3.52
CA ALA A 231 -33.42 -24.95 2.31
C ALA A 231 -33.03 -26.43 2.09
N ALA A 232 -31.76 -26.78 2.29
CA ALA A 232 -31.29 -28.17 2.20
C ALA A 232 -31.94 -29.07 3.26
N ARG A 233 -32.14 -28.57 4.49
CA ARG A 233 -32.81 -29.31 5.57
C ARG A 233 -34.28 -29.58 5.26
N ARG A 234 -35.01 -28.60 4.69
CA ARG A 234 -36.41 -28.77 4.29
C ARG A 234 -36.57 -29.84 3.20
N ARG A 235 -35.66 -29.89 2.22
CA ARG A 235 -35.67 -30.92 1.16
C ARG A 235 -35.44 -32.34 1.68
N ARG A 236 -34.66 -32.51 2.76
CA ARG A 236 -34.46 -33.84 3.38
C ARG A 236 -35.68 -34.32 4.17
N GLN A 237 -36.44 -33.41 4.79
CA GLN A 237 -37.63 -33.77 5.58
C GLN A 237 -38.84 -34.16 4.71
N THR A 238 -38.98 -33.57 3.52
CA THR A 238 -40.00 -33.99 2.57
C THR A 238 -39.71 -35.37 1.96
N ALA A 239 -38.44 -35.76 1.83
CA ALA A 239 -38.06 -37.10 1.37
C ALA A 239 -38.39 -38.21 2.40
N THR A 240 -38.22 -37.95 3.70
CA THR A 240 -38.49 -38.93 4.78
C THR A 240 -39.97 -39.11 5.11
N LYS A 241 -40.83 -38.13 4.82
CA LYS A 241 -42.27 -38.22 5.11
C LYS A 241 -43.07 -39.13 4.14
N SER A 242 -42.43 -39.68 3.10
CA SER A 242 -43.08 -40.59 2.14
C SER A 242 -43.06 -42.08 2.53
N LYS A 243 -42.42 -42.47 3.64
CA LYS A 243 -42.46 -43.84 4.18
C LYS A 243 -43.35 -43.90 5.43
N GLY A 244 -44.66 -43.98 5.23
CA GLY A 244 -45.63 -44.30 6.29
C GLY A 244 -45.65 -45.81 6.61
N PRO A 245 -45.98 -46.22 7.86
CA PRO A 245 -46.03 -47.63 8.23
C PRO A 245 -47.36 -48.27 7.78
N GLY A 246 -47.24 -49.29 6.91
CA GLY A 246 -48.36 -50.12 6.47
C GLY A 246 -48.87 -51.03 7.59
N SER A 247 -50.13 -50.80 7.95
CA SER A 247 -51.06 -51.58 8.78
C SER A 247 -50.81 -53.09 8.91
N ASN A 248 -50.81 -53.55 10.16
CA ASN A 248 -51.10 -54.92 10.60
C ASN A 248 -52.50 -55.36 10.14
N PHE A 249 -52.59 -56.51 9.47
CA PHE A 249 -53.83 -57.28 9.35
C PHE A 249 -53.64 -58.65 10.00
N HIS A 250 -54.23 -58.81 11.18
CA HIS A 250 -54.60 -60.12 11.73
C HIS A 250 -55.76 -60.69 10.91
N ARG A 251 -55.64 -61.92 10.42
CA ARG A 251 -56.78 -62.74 9.99
C ARG A 251 -56.66 -64.15 10.56
N CYS A 252 -57.68 -64.50 11.36
CA CYS A 252 -57.96 -65.83 11.88
C CYS A 252 -58.34 -66.84 10.77
N PRO A 253 -58.31 -68.14 11.08
CA PRO A 253 -58.31 -69.22 10.09
C PRO A 253 -59.72 -69.66 9.72
N ASN A 254 -59.89 -70.24 8.53
CA ASN A 254 -60.98 -71.19 8.34
C ASN A 254 -60.62 -72.32 7.37
N ARG A 255 -60.66 -73.50 7.97
CA ARG A 255 -60.68 -74.85 7.41
C ARG A 255 -61.99 -75.04 6.63
N ILE A 256 -61.95 -75.70 5.47
CA ILE A 256 -62.97 -76.62 4.93
C ILE A 256 -62.35 -77.32 3.70
N THR A 257 -62.19 -78.64 3.82
CA THR A 257 -62.08 -79.63 2.72
C THR A 257 -63.47 -79.88 2.13
N PRO A 258 -63.59 -80.34 0.88
CA PRO A 258 -63.73 -81.80 0.68
C PRO A 258 -63.07 -82.34 -0.61
N GLU A 259 -62.73 -83.64 -0.55
CA GLU A 259 -62.97 -84.76 -1.53
C GLU A 259 -62.99 -84.44 -3.05
N ALA A 260 -62.54 -85.28 -3.99
CA ALA A 260 -62.08 -86.67 -4.03
C ALA A 260 -61.75 -87.03 -5.51
N TYR A 261 -60.86 -88.02 -5.74
CA TYR A 261 -60.82 -89.00 -6.87
C TYR A 261 -60.65 -88.44 -8.32
N THR A 262 -59.93 -89.00 -9.30
CA THR A 262 -59.38 -90.32 -9.73
C THR A 262 -58.47 -89.96 -10.96
N GLN A 263 -57.39 -90.61 -11.38
CA GLN A 263 -57.00 -92.00 -11.64
C GLN A 263 -55.45 -92.05 -11.62
#